data_AF-A0A7V3D3V5-F1
#
_entry.id   AF-A0A7V3D3V5-F1
#
_cell.length_a   1.000
_cell.length_b   1.000
_cell.length_c   1.000
_cell.angle_alpha   90.00
_cell.angle_beta   90.00
_cell.angle_gamma   90.00
#
_symmetry.space_group_name_H-M   'P 1'
#
loop_
_entity.id
_entity.type
_entity.pdbx_description
1 polymer ?
#
loop_
_entity_poly.entity_id
_entity_poly.type
_entity_poly.pdbx_seq_one_letter_code
_entity_poly.pdbx_strand_id
1 'polypeptide(L)'
;MQRIPRDQARKYAFDWRDTPLLQVRPGESFEVETWDASTGYFKSEADRADPKLRPGFDRVPPLANPIAGPVFVEGAERGDTLVVTIEDILVDDYSWIAVGPRRGPLGESSRWPELSREYTTKIFRHTPGPSGTTRDGTLHFSDRVSWPITPFIGTLGVAPDREVTTSLDGQGDWGGNLDIRDVCPGHRIHLPIYHAGALF
;
A
#
# COMPACT_ATOMS: atom_id res chain seq x y z
N MET A 1 -8.48 -10.55 -18.23
CA MET A 1 -7.65 -10.45 -17.02
C MET A 1 -8.58 -10.28 -15.84
N GLN A 2 -8.44 -11.08 -14.79
CA GLN A 2 -9.26 -10.93 -13.58
C GLN A 2 -8.86 -9.64 -12.84
N ARG A 3 -9.78 -9.06 -12.07
CA ARG A 3 -9.56 -7.79 -11.38
C ARG A 3 -10.22 -7.78 -10.00
N ILE A 4 -9.51 -7.28 -9.00
CA ILE A 4 -10.10 -6.83 -7.73
C ILE A 4 -10.37 -5.33 -7.83
N PRO A 5 -11.64 -4.89 -7.85
CA PRO A 5 -11.97 -3.47 -7.92
C PRO A 5 -11.72 -2.75 -6.59
N ARG A 6 -11.47 -1.44 -6.66
CA ARG A 6 -11.06 -0.62 -5.50
C ARG A 6 -12.07 -0.65 -4.35
N ASP A 7 -13.36 -0.78 -4.63
CA ASP A 7 -14.41 -0.84 -3.62
C ASP A 7 -14.36 -2.10 -2.75
N GLN A 8 -13.79 -3.20 -3.26
CA GLN A 8 -13.55 -4.44 -2.53
C GLN A 8 -12.19 -4.45 -1.80
N ALA A 9 -11.25 -3.59 -2.19
CA ALA A 9 -9.92 -3.45 -1.60
C ALA A 9 -9.91 -2.67 -0.27
N ARG A 10 -10.71 -3.10 0.71
CA ARG A 10 -10.90 -2.42 2.00
C ARG A 10 -10.74 -3.34 3.21
N LYS A 11 -9.78 -4.27 3.14
CA LYS A 11 -9.36 -5.09 4.28
C LYS A 11 -8.22 -4.40 5.03
N TYR A 12 -8.11 -4.65 6.33
CA TYR A 12 -7.09 -4.02 7.19
C TYR A 12 -6.29 -5.05 8.01
N ALA A 13 -6.22 -6.31 7.58
CA ALA A 13 -5.58 -7.40 8.32
C ALA A 13 -5.02 -8.45 7.34
N PHE A 14 -4.09 -9.29 7.77
CA PHE A 14 -3.75 -10.53 7.06
C PHE A 14 -4.36 -11.69 7.85
N ASP A 15 -5.39 -12.31 7.28
CA ASP A 15 -6.19 -13.34 7.94
C ASP A 15 -6.49 -14.46 6.94
N TRP A 16 -6.15 -15.69 7.32
CA TRP A 16 -6.29 -16.89 6.49
C TRP A 16 -7.72 -17.42 6.44
N ARG A 17 -8.61 -16.89 7.30
CA ARG A 17 -10.04 -17.25 7.34
C ARG A 17 -10.87 -16.46 6.33
N ASP A 18 -10.26 -15.49 5.66
CA ASP A 18 -10.96 -14.66 4.69
C ASP A 18 -11.33 -15.43 3.43
N THR A 19 -12.54 -15.17 2.95
CA THR A 19 -12.98 -15.64 1.64
C THR A 19 -12.14 -14.96 0.56
N PRO A 20 -11.51 -15.72 -0.35
CA PRO A 20 -10.79 -15.14 -1.48
C PRO A 20 -11.70 -14.27 -2.34
N LEU A 21 -11.21 -13.10 -2.74
CA LEU A 21 -11.89 -12.22 -3.69
C LEU A 21 -11.68 -12.69 -5.14
N LEU A 22 -10.62 -13.47 -5.37
CA LEU A 22 -10.17 -13.88 -6.69
C LEU A 22 -9.48 -15.23 -6.60
N GLN A 23 -9.62 -16.06 -7.64
CA GLN A 23 -8.92 -17.34 -7.77
C GLN A 23 -8.18 -17.38 -9.11
N VAL A 24 -6.89 -17.67 -9.08
CA VAL A 24 -5.99 -17.70 -10.26
C VAL A 24 -5.21 -18.99 -10.34
N ARG A 25 -4.76 -19.33 -11.55
CA ARG A 25 -3.72 -20.35 -11.74
C ARG A 25 -2.31 -19.76 -11.62
N PRO A 26 -1.31 -20.57 -11.26
CA PRO A 26 0.09 -20.16 -11.39
C PRO A 26 0.40 -19.62 -12.79
N GLY A 27 0.99 -18.42 -12.85
CA GLY A 27 1.34 -17.72 -14.10
C GLY A 27 0.22 -16.88 -14.72
N GLU A 28 -0.98 -16.83 -14.12
CA GLU A 28 -2.06 -15.96 -14.58
C GLU A 28 -1.90 -14.53 -14.03
N SER A 29 -1.83 -13.54 -14.92
CA SER A 29 -1.84 -12.12 -14.55
C SER A 29 -3.24 -11.67 -14.11
N PHE A 30 -3.29 -10.81 -13.10
CA PHE A 30 -4.50 -10.18 -12.59
C PHE A 30 -4.22 -8.72 -12.23
N GLU A 31 -5.28 -7.93 -12.09
CA GLU A 31 -5.19 -6.52 -11.71
C GLU A 31 -5.79 -6.27 -10.33
N VAL A 32 -5.18 -5.36 -9.58
CA VAL A 32 -5.68 -4.93 -8.27
C VAL A 32 -5.76 -3.43 -8.26
N GLU A 33 -6.97 -2.90 -8.09
CA GLU A 33 -7.17 -1.50 -7.80
C GLU A 33 -7.11 -1.28 -6.29
N THR A 34 -6.27 -0.36 -5.82
CA THR A 34 -6.06 -0.10 -4.39
C THR A 34 -6.59 1.26 -3.97
N TRP A 35 -6.84 1.41 -2.66
CA TRP A 35 -6.89 2.72 -2.03
C TRP A 35 -5.47 3.14 -1.61
N ASP A 36 -5.25 4.44 -1.43
CA ASP A 36 -4.05 4.89 -0.73
C ASP A 36 -4.09 4.48 0.76
N ALA A 37 -2.95 4.60 1.45
CA ALA A 37 -2.84 4.23 2.86
C ALA A 37 -3.78 5.01 3.81
N SER A 38 -4.41 6.07 3.30
CA SER A 38 -5.35 6.94 4.03
C SER A 38 -6.81 6.64 3.73
N THR A 39 -7.09 5.65 2.88
CA THR A 39 -8.41 5.35 2.33
C THR A 39 -9.04 6.58 1.64
N GLY A 40 -8.20 7.34 0.92
CA GLY A 40 -8.60 8.54 0.16
C GLY A 40 -8.96 9.75 1.01
N TYR A 41 -8.44 9.85 2.22
CA TYR A 41 -8.70 10.97 3.14
C TYR A 41 -8.00 12.26 2.71
N PHE A 42 -6.73 12.20 2.32
CA PHE A 42 -5.94 13.39 1.98
C PHE A 42 -6.21 13.82 0.53
N LYS A 43 -6.96 14.89 0.32
CA LYS A 43 -7.27 15.43 -1.01
C LYS A 43 -6.75 16.86 -1.20
N SER A 44 -6.46 17.54 -0.09
CA SER A 44 -5.98 18.91 -0.03
C SER A 44 -4.98 19.08 1.11
N GLU A 45 -4.22 20.16 1.09
CA GLU A 45 -3.31 20.49 2.20
C GLU A 45 -4.07 20.82 3.49
N ALA A 46 -5.37 21.14 3.43
CA ALA A 46 -6.20 21.37 4.60
C ALA A 46 -6.54 20.06 5.36
N ASP A 47 -6.46 18.90 4.71
CA ASP A 47 -6.71 17.60 5.33
C ASP A 47 -5.51 17.22 6.19
N ARG A 48 -5.63 17.37 7.51
CA ARG A 48 -4.51 17.15 8.44
C ARG A 48 -4.49 15.72 8.97
N ALA A 49 -3.30 15.18 9.20
CA ALA A 49 -3.12 13.83 9.76
C ALA A 49 -3.40 13.75 11.28
N ASP A 50 -4.29 14.60 11.81
CA ASP A 50 -4.73 14.55 13.20
C ASP A 50 -5.60 13.30 13.41
N PRO A 51 -5.19 12.34 14.26
CA PRO A 51 -5.97 11.14 14.56
C PRO A 51 -7.43 11.41 14.93
N LYS A 52 -7.74 12.55 15.56
CA LYS A 52 -9.11 12.91 15.96
C LYS A 52 -10.03 13.21 14.78
N LEU A 53 -9.45 13.60 13.63
CA LEU A 53 -10.19 13.97 12.42
C LEU A 53 -10.22 12.84 11.39
N ARG A 54 -9.52 11.73 11.67
CA ARG A 54 -9.26 10.64 10.73
C ARG A 54 -10.33 9.55 10.87
N PRO A 55 -11.14 9.29 9.83
CA PRO A 55 -12.07 8.16 9.84
C PRO A 55 -11.34 6.84 10.13
N GLY A 56 -11.88 6.02 11.01
CA GLY A 56 -11.30 4.72 11.38
C GLY A 56 -10.22 4.77 12.47
N PHE A 57 -9.82 5.96 12.93
CA PHE A 57 -8.86 6.13 14.05
C PHE A 57 -9.54 6.12 15.43
N ASP A 58 -10.87 6.00 15.46
CA ASP A 58 -11.68 5.67 16.64
C ASP A 58 -11.65 4.16 16.99
N ARG A 59 -10.94 3.35 16.19
CA ARG A 59 -10.73 1.91 16.41
C ARG A 59 -9.30 1.60 16.82
N VAL A 60 -9.14 0.44 17.47
CA VAL A 60 -7.84 -0.11 17.85
C VAL A 60 -7.76 -1.56 17.36
N PRO A 61 -6.90 -1.88 16.39
CA PRO A 61 -6.05 -0.98 15.58
C PRO A 61 -6.84 -0.02 14.67
N PRO A 62 -6.25 1.11 14.22
CA PRO A 62 -6.89 2.01 13.27
C PRO A 62 -7.18 1.34 11.93
N LEU A 63 -8.27 1.73 11.27
CA LEU A 63 -8.58 1.31 9.90
C LEU A 63 -7.83 2.19 8.88
N ALA A 64 -6.51 1.98 8.79
CA ALA A 64 -5.64 2.62 7.83
C ALA A 64 -4.78 1.58 7.12
N ASN A 65 -4.18 1.98 5.99
CA ASN A 65 -3.43 1.08 5.11
C ASN A 65 -4.27 -0.10 4.56
N PRO A 66 -5.39 0.17 3.87
CA PRO A 66 -6.23 -0.89 3.32
C PRO A 66 -5.46 -1.74 2.30
N ILE A 67 -5.67 -3.04 2.35
CA ILE A 67 -5.15 -4.01 1.38
C ILE A 67 -6.30 -4.65 0.58
N ALA A 68 -5.95 -5.22 -0.56
CA ALA A 68 -6.85 -6.00 -1.41
C ALA A 68 -6.52 -7.49 -1.31
N GLY A 69 -7.53 -8.34 -1.54
CA GLY A 69 -7.39 -9.79 -1.49
C GLY A 69 -8.24 -10.44 -0.38
N PRO A 70 -8.00 -11.72 -0.06
CA PRO A 70 -6.90 -12.52 -0.61
C PRO A 70 -7.19 -13.01 -2.03
N VAL A 71 -6.12 -13.22 -2.80
CA VAL A 71 -6.07 -13.96 -4.05
C VAL A 71 -5.70 -15.41 -3.72
N PHE A 72 -6.53 -16.35 -4.17
CA PHE A 72 -6.28 -17.78 -4.05
C PHE A 72 -5.55 -18.30 -5.28
N VAL A 73 -4.38 -18.91 -5.10
CA VAL A 73 -3.58 -19.50 -6.17
C VAL A 73 -3.79 -21.01 -6.23
N GLU A 74 -4.37 -21.51 -7.31
CA GLU A 74 -4.66 -22.94 -7.48
C GLU A 74 -3.42 -23.81 -7.31
N GLY A 75 -3.54 -24.85 -6.47
CA GLY A 75 -2.47 -25.82 -6.23
C GLY A 75 -1.33 -25.33 -5.32
N ALA A 76 -1.38 -24.08 -4.83
CA ALA A 76 -0.42 -23.59 -3.85
C ALA A 76 -0.69 -24.23 -2.48
N GLU A 77 0.33 -24.84 -1.87
CA GLU A 77 0.22 -25.52 -0.59
C GLU A 77 1.27 -25.01 0.42
N ARG A 78 1.07 -25.34 1.70
CA ARG A 78 2.01 -24.99 2.77
C ARG A 78 3.41 -25.52 2.45
N GLY A 79 4.41 -24.65 2.61
CA GLY A 79 5.82 -24.97 2.36
C GLY A 79 6.29 -24.62 0.95
N ASP A 80 5.37 -24.31 0.04
CA ASP A 80 5.72 -23.76 -1.27
C ASP A 80 6.22 -22.30 -1.14
N THR A 81 6.75 -21.77 -2.24
CA THR A 81 7.09 -20.36 -2.38
C THR A 81 6.22 -19.72 -3.45
N LEU A 82 5.48 -18.68 -3.06
CA LEU A 82 4.81 -17.81 -4.01
C LEU A 82 5.82 -16.85 -4.62
N VAL A 83 5.89 -16.81 -5.94
CA VAL A 83 6.70 -15.83 -6.69
C VAL A 83 5.78 -14.82 -7.36
N VAL A 84 5.77 -13.60 -6.85
CA VAL A 84 4.97 -12.50 -7.39
C VAL A 84 5.84 -11.65 -8.31
N THR A 85 5.46 -11.55 -9.58
CA THR A 85 6.10 -10.61 -10.53
C THR A 85 5.25 -9.35 -10.61
N ILE A 86 5.85 -8.18 -10.36
CA ILE A 86 5.17 -6.91 -10.57
C ILE A 86 5.35 -6.53 -12.04
N GLU A 87 4.25 -6.51 -12.79
CA GLU A 87 4.27 -6.22 -14.23
C GLU A 87 4.23 -4.71 -14.51
N ASP A 88 3.33 -3.99 -13.85
CA ASP A 88 3.13 -2.55 -14.02
C ASP A 88 2.49 -1.94 -12.77
N ILE A 89 2.70 -0.64 -12.56
CA ILE A 89 1.99 0.13 -11.54
C ILE A 89 1.55 1.46 -12.14
N LEU A 90 0.24 1.69 -12.15
CA LEU A 90 -0.36 2.96 -12.52
C LEU A 90 -0.84 3.68 -11.24
N VAL A 91 -0.38 4.90 -11.04
CA VAL A 91 -0.77 5.73 -9.89
C VAL A 91 -1.80 6.78 -10.28
N ASP A 92 -2.53 7.32 -9.31
CA ASP A 92 -3.50 8.39 -9.53
C ASP A 92 -2.83 9.72 -9.95
N ASP A 93 -3.63 10.74 -10.27
CA ASP A 93 -3.16 12.06 -10.72
C ASP A 93 -2.50 12.90 -9.60
N TYR A 94 -2.46 12.38 -8.38
CA TYR A 94 -1.85 13.01 -7.23
C TYR A 94 -1.32 11.99 -6.22
N SER A 95 -0.48 12.48 -5.32
CA SER A 95 -0.06 11.78 -4.10
C SER A 95 0.05 12.77 -2.95
N TRP A 96 0.32 12.27 -1.74
CA TRP A 96 0.43 13.11 -0.55
C TRP A 96 1.56 12.65 0.36
N ILE A 97 2.06 13.59 1.16
CA ILE A 97 2.85 13.31 2.35
C ILE A 97 2.20 14.01 3.53
N ALA A 98 2.24 13.37 4.69
CA ALA A 98 1.79 13.99 5.93
C ALA A 98 2.80 13.75 7.05
N VAL A 99 3.16 14.82 7.74
CA VAL A 99 4.07 14.84 8.89
C VAL A 99 3.36 15.47 10.07
N GLY A 100 3.83 15.21 11.27
CA GLY A 100 3.29 15.86 12.46
C GLY A 100 3.75 15.26 13.78
N PRO A 101 3.21 15.77 14.89
CA PRO A 101 3.64 15.38 16.24
C PRO A 101 3.57 13.87 16.45
N ARG A 102 4.65 13.32 17.01
CA ARG A 102 4.80 11.90 17.37
C ARG A 102 4.67 10.91 16.20
N ARG A 103 4.85 11.39 14.96
CA ARG A 103 4.79 10.56 13.75
C ARG A 103 6.13 10.52 13.02
N GLY A 104 6.62 9.32 12.79
CA GLY A 104 7.85 9.07 12.03
C GLY A 104 9.10 9.69 12.68
N PRO A 105 10.24 9.69 11.98
CA PRO A 105 11.53 10.10 12.54
C PRO A 105 11.60 11.57 12.98
N LEU A 106 10.73 12.43 12.41
CA LEU A 106 10.72 13.87 12.70
C LEU A 106 9.65 14.27 13.71
N GLY A 107 8.78 13.35 14.14
CA GLY A 107 7.64 13.65 14.99
C GLY A 107 7.99 14.17 16.39
N GLU A 108 9.23 13.99 16.83
CA GLU A 108 9.77 14.52 18.09
C GLU A 108 11.04 15.35 17.86
N SER A 109 11.26 15.84 16.63
CA SER A 109 12.47 16.59 16.31
C SER A 109 12.54 17.90 17.10
N SER A 110 13.64 18.09 17.82
CA SER A 110 14.02 19.37 18.44
C SER A 110 14.76 20.30 17.47
N ARG A 111 15.31 19.75 16.38
CA ARG A 111 16.01 20.51 15.33
C ARG A 111 15.04 21.20 14.39
N TRP A 112 13.90 20.57 14.10
CA TRP A 112 12.82 21.10 13.26
C TRP A 112 11.50 21.05 14.03
N PRO A 113 11.35 21.89 15.08
CA PRO A 113 10.19 21.87 15.97
C PRO A 113 8.86 22.14 15.24
N GLU A 114 8.89 22.86 14.12
CA GLU A 114 7.72 23.10 13.27
C GLU A 114 7.13 21.81 12.69
N LEU A 115 7.97 20.81 12.39
CA LEU A 115 7.55 19.51 11.85
C LEU A 115 7.01 18.57 12.93
N SER A 116 7.32 18.84 14.19
CA SER A 116 6.93 18.03 15.36
C SER A 116 5.81 18.66 16.20
N ARG A 117 5.42 19.92 15.95
CA ARG A 117 4.35 20.61 16.70
C ARG A 117 3.00 20.61 16.00
N GLU A 118 2.98 20.67 14.67
CA GLU A 118 1.76 20.80 13.88
C GLU A 118 1.66 19.68 12.84
N TYR A 119 0.43 19.22 12.58
CA TYR A 119 0.18 18.32 11.45
C TYR A 119 0.24 19.10 10.15
N THR A 120 1.14 18.70 9.26
CA THR A 120 1.31 19.29 7.93
C THR A 120 1.08 18.23 6.87
N THR A 121 0.30 18.59 5.86
CA THR A 121 0.03 17.76 4.68
C THR A 121 0.46 18.52 3.44
N LYS A 122 1.09 17.83 2.51
CA LYS A 122 1.39 18.35 1.18
C LYS A 122 0.84 17.42 0.11
N ILE A 123 0.21 18.00 -0.90
CA ILE A 123 -0.29 17.28 -2.07
C ILE A 123 0.69 17.50 -3.23
N PHE A 124 1.02 16.43 -3.94
CA PHE A 124 1.83 16.46 -5.14
C PHE A 124 0.95 16.13 -6.34
N ARG A 125 1.02 16.95 -7.39
CA ARG A 125 0.33 16.66 -8.65
C ARG A 125 1.21 15.83 -9.56
N HIS A 126 0.60 14.97 -10.33
CA HIS A 126 1.26 14.16 -11.34
C HIS A 126 0.84 14.61 -12.73
N THR A 127 1.77 14.54 -13.67
CA THR A 127 1.46 14.69 -15.10
C THR A 127 1.82 13.40 -15.84
N PRO A 128 1.01 12.98 -16.82
CA PRO A 128 1.36 11.83 -17.66
C PRO A 128 2.70 11.98 -18.37
N GLY A 129 3.35 10.85 -18.62
CA GLY A 129 4.58 10.75 -19.38
C GLY A 129 4.37 10.49 -20.86
N PRO A 130 5.42 10.09 -21.59
CA PRO A 130 5.35 9.74 -23.02
C PRO A 130 4.32 8.66 -23.36
N SER A 131 4.03 7.73 -22.45
CA SER A 131 2.99 6.71 -22.64
C SER A 131 1.56 7.26 -22.63
N GLY A 132 1.37 8.53 -22.27
CA GLY A 132 0.05 9.13 -22.02
C GLY A 132 -0.56 8.74 -20.68
N THR A 133 0.21 8.08 -19.79
CA THR A 133 -0.24 7.64 -18.46
C THR A 133 0.75 8.07 -17.36
N THR A 134 0.42 7.84 -16.09
CA THR A 134 1.29 8.18 -14.95
C THR A 134 2.40 7.15 -14.69
N ARG A 135 2.40 5.99 -15.38
CA ARG A 135 3.42 4.93 -15.18
C ARG A 135 4.85 5.40 -15.47
N ASP A 136 4.98 6.34 -16.42
CA ASP A 136 6.22 7.01 -16.82
C ASP A 136 6.09 8.52 -16.65
N GLY A 137 5.18 8.95 -15.77
CA GLY A 137 4.85 10.34 -15.52
C GLY A 137 5.85 11.06 -14.62
N THR A 138 5.51 12.31 -14.32
CA THR A 138 6.32 13.20 -13.48
C THR A 138 5.52 13.64 -12.27
N LEU A 139 6.11 13.55 -11.07
CA LEU A 139 5.58 14.13 -9.85
C LEU A 139 6.11 15.55 -9.67
N HIS A 140 5.24 16.49 -9.32
CA HIS A 140 5.57 17.89 -9.10
C HIS A 140 5.53 18.22 -7.60
N PHE A 141 6.71 18.40 -7.00
CA PHE A 141 6.83 18.82 -5.60
C PHE A 141 6.52 20.32 -5.44
N SER A 142 6.97 21.12 -6.40
CA SER A 142 6.71 22.56 -6.51
C SER A 142 6.89 23.00 -7.97
N ASP A 143 6.63 24.27 -8.28
CA ASP A 143 6.86 24.85 -9.61
C ASP A 143 8.32 24.75 -10.09
N ARG A 144 9.26 24.47 -9.18
CA ARG A 144 10.70 24.40 -9.46
C ARG A 144 11.30 23.01 -9.32
N VAL A 145 10.58 22.08 -8.69
CA VAL A 145 11.11 20.78 -8.30
C VAL A 145 10.13 19.71 -8.70
N SER A 146 10.57 18.83 -9.58
CA SER A 146 9.83 17.67 -10.05
C SER A 146 10.80 16.53 -10.36
N TRP A 147 10.28 15.30 -10.39
CA TRP A 147 11.06 14.11 -10.73
C TRP A 147 10.16 13.02 -11.33
N PRO A 148 10.73 12.04 -12.05
CA PRO A 148 9.97 10.92 -12.57
C PRO A 148 9.27 10.13 -11.46
N ILE A 149 8.04 9.68 -11.70
CA ILE A 149 7.32 8.81 -10.77
C ILE A 149 8.06 7.48 -10.70
N THR A 150 8.37 7.03 -9.47
CA THR A 150 9.01 5.74 -9.21
C THR A 150 8.09 4.91 -8.31
N PRO A 151 7.05 4.28 -8.87
CA PRO A 151 6.01 3.63 -8.07
C PRO A 151 6.51 2.29 -7.50
N PHE A 152 6.05 1.95 -6.31
CA PHE A 152 6.29 0.67 -5.66
C PHE A 152 5.09 0.31 -4.78
N ILE A 153 4.98 -0.96 -4.38
CA ILE A 153 3.94 -1.44 -3.47
C ILE A 153 4.52 -1.48 -2.05
N GLY A 154 3.99 -0.65 -1.15
CA GLY A 154 4.45 -0.60 0.25
C GLY A 154 4.00 -1.82 1.06
N THR A 155 2.77 -2.30 0.83
CA THR A 155 2.18 -3.43 1.56
C THR A 155 1.75 -4.54 0.61
N LEU A 156 2.37 -5.72 0.76
CA LEU A 156 1.98 -6.97 0.12
C LEU A 156 2.39 -8.14 1.00
N GLY A 157 1.69 -9.25 0.92
CA GLY A 157 2.04 -10.42 1.70
C GLY A 157 1.10 -11.57 1.44
N VAL A 158 1.32 -12.67 2.14
CA VAL A 158 0.37 -13.78 2.23
C VAL A 158 -0.24 -13.84 3.62
N ALA A 159 -1.35 -14.55 3.80
CA ALA A 159 -1.86 -14.80 5.14
C ALA A 159 -0.86 -15.67 5.95
N PRO A 160 -0.37 -15.21 7.12
CA PRO A 160 0.49 -16.02 7.97
C PRO A 160 -0.28 -17.04 8.82
N ASP A 161 0.44 -17.93 9.51
CA ASP A 161 -0.13 -18.83 10.53
C ASP A 161 -0.61 -18.10 11.79
N ARG A 162 -0.07 -16.89 12.02
CA ARG A 162 -0.38 -16.07 13.19
C ARG A 162 -1.38 -15.00 12.82
N GLU A 163 -2.16 -14.56 13.80
CA GLU A 163 -3.09 -13.46 13.59
C GLU A 163 -2.31 -12.15 13.37
N VAL A 164 -2.57 -11.48 12.24
CA VAL A 164 -2.07 -10.15 11.95
C VAL A 164 -3.27 -9.24 11.77
N THR A 165 -3.68 -8.63 12.88
CA THR A 165 -4.94 -7.89 12.99
C THR A 165 -4.87 -6.46 12.46
N THR A 166 -3.73 -6.06 11.89
CA THR A 166 -3.57 -4.77 11.21
C THR A 166 -2.61 -4.90 10.04
N SER A 167 -2.95 -4.28 8.91
CA SER A 167 -2.04 -4.05 7.78
C SER A 167 -1.25 -2.75 7.91
N LEU A 168 -1.65 -1.85 8.82
CA LEU A 168 -1.00 -0.55 9.03
C LEU A 168 0.42 -0.71 9.53
N ASP A 169 0.58 -1.53 10.57
CA ASP A 169 1.85 -1.73 11.26
C ASP A 169 2.13 -3.23 11.33
N GLY A 170 3.29 -3.66 10.84
CA GLY A 170 3.68 -5.06 10.91
C GLY A 170 4.25 -5.58 9.61
N GLN A 171 5.41 -6.21 9.73
CA GLN A 171 6.10 -6.92 8.68
C GLN A 171 6.76 -8.16 9.28
N GLY A 172 6.96 -9.16 8.44
CA GLY A 172 7.68 -10.36 8.82
C GLY A 172 7.83 -11.30 7.64
N ASP A 173 7.99 -12.59 7.93
CA ASP A 173 8.24 -13.59 6.89
C ASP A 173 7.09 -13.71 5.88
N TRP A 174 5.88 -13.26 6.23
CA TRP A 174 4.72 -13.26 5.33
C TRP A 174 4.66 -12.05 4.38
N GLY A 175 5.60 -11.11 4.49
CA GLY A 175 5.52 -9.79 3.88
C GLY A 175 4.94 -8.77 4.87
N GLY A 176 3.85 -8.12 4.50
CA GLY A 176 3.20 -7.07 5.28
C GLY A 176 3.55 -5.67 4.80
N ASN A 177 3.58 -4.70 5.71
CA ASN A 177 3.93 -3.33 5.40
C ASN A 177 5.46 -3.16 5.32
N LEU A 178 6.04 -3.55 4.19
CA LEU A 178 7.49 -3.65 3.97
C LEU A 178 8.13 -2.30 3.64
N ASP A 179 7.42 -1.45 2.89
CA ASP A 179 7.91 -0.15 2.40
C ASP A 179 9.27 -0.20 1.67
N ILE A 180 9.51 -1.27 0.90
CA ILE A 180 10.73 -1.49 0.10
C ILE A 180 10.50 -0.98 -1.33
N ARG A 181 11.32 -0.01 -1.76
CA ARG A 181 11.24 0.62 -3.10
C ARG A 181 11.44 -0.34 -4.28
N ASP A 182 12.12 -1.46 -4.04
CA ASP A 182 12.37 -2.50 -5.05
C ASP A 182 11.15 -3.42 -5.27
N VAL A 183 10.07 -3.27 -4.50
CA VAL A 183 8.79 -3.91 -4.78
C VAL A 183 8.06 -3.14 -5.89
N CYS A 184 8.65 -3.17 -7.08
CA CYS A 184 8.25 -2.38 -8.23
C CYS A 184 8.40 -3.19 -9.54
N PRO A 185 7.87 -2.69 -10.67
CA PRO A 185 7.95 -3.39 -11.94
C PRO A 185 9.37 -3.87 -12.29
N GLY A 186 9.46 -5.09 -12.82
CA GLY A 186 10.74 -5.73 -13.18
C GLY A 186 11.39 -6.55 -12.06
N HIS A 187 10.83 -6.55 -10.85
CA HIS A 187 11.28 -7.39 -9.73
C HIS A 187 10.33 -8.55 -9.45
N ARG A 188 10.87 -9.56 -8.76
CA ARG A 188 10.13 -10.73 -8.28
C ARG A 188 10.23 -10.81 -6.77
N ILE A 189 9.08 -10.96 -6.12
CA ILE A 189 8.98 -11.06 -4.66
C ILE A 189 8.66 -12.50 -4.30
N HIS A 190 9.48 -13.08 -3.43
CA HIS A 190 9.31 -14.45 -2.96
C HIS A 190 8.71 -14.43 -1.56
N LEU A 191 7.56 -15.09 -1.40
CA LEU A 191 6.85 -15.19 -0.13
C LEU A 191 6.63 -16.68 0.23
N PRO A 192 6.93 -17.10 1.46
CA PRO A 192 6.65 -18.46 1.92
C PRO A 192 5.15 -18.68 2.05
N ILE A 193 4.63 -19.83 1.62
CA ILE A 193 3.20 -20.14 1.70
C ILE A 193 2.89 -20.88 3.00
N TYR A 194 1.94 -20.35 3.77
CA TYR A 194 1.46 -20.93 5.02
C TYR A 194 0.14 -21.70 4.85
N HIS A 195 -0.73 -21.24 3.96
CA HIS A 195 -2.07 -21.81 3.78
C HIS A 195 -2.32 -22.21 2.34
N ALA A 196 -3.24 -23.17 2.15
CA ALA A 196 -3.69 -23.56 0.81
C ALA A 196 -4.16 -22.33 0.03
N GLY A 197 -3.73 -22.21 -1.22
CA GLY A 197 -4.02 -21.07 -2.07
C GLY A 197 -3.15 -19.84 -1.83
N ALA A 198 -2.14 -19.91 -0.96
CA ALA A 198 -1.30 -18.80 -0.50
C ALA A 198 -2.04 -17.69 0.28
N LEU A 199 -3.23 -17.30 -0.16
CA LEU A 199 -4.02 -16.19 0.36
C LEU A 199 -3.22 -14.87 0.31
N PHE A 200 -2.82 -14.51 -0.92
CA PHE A 200 -2.02 -13.32 -1.26
C PHE A 200 -2.84 -12.03 -1.22
#